data_AF-A0A9E6RT85-F1
#
_entry.id   AF-A0A9E6RT85-F1
#
_cell.length_a   1.000
_cell.length_b   1.000
_cell.length_c   1.000
_cell.angle_alpha   90.00
_cell.angle_beta   90.00
_cell.angle_gamma   90.00
#
_symmetry.space_group_name_H-M   'P 1'
#
loop_
_entity.id
_entity.type
_entity.pdbx_description
1 polymer ?
#
loop_
_entity_poly.entity_id
_entity_poly.type
_entity_poly.pdbx_seq_one_letter_code
_entity_poly.pdbx_strand_id
1 'polypeptide(L)'
;MLLVERHIIKQNHKCFREIDQMSFFSKNLFNCAVYLCRQAFFSSQPIPTFNQIYHSLKNTDDYKALPSKVAQLVFKQVDKCFRSYQEAKKEYQLNPGKFLGEPKLPKYKHKQKGRNILTFNNQAVSKKALKKGLISPSVLSISIKTKLTKIEEVRIIPKNNVYIIEAVYERKETKREVNNRIVAIDIGLNNLATVSSNCIDFQPFIVCGKAIKSCNQFYN
;
A
#
# COMPACT_ATOMS: atom_id res chain seq x y z
N MET A 1 13.05 -11.24 3.33
CA MET A 1 12.36 -9.94 3.14
C MET A 1 11.03 -10.07 2.38
N LEU A 2 10.10 -9.15 2.62
CA LEU A 2 8.89 -8.96 1.81
C LEU A 2 9.20 -8.03 0.62
N LEU A 3 8.77 -8.43 -0.58
CA LEU A 3 8.88 -7.65 -1.82
C LEU A 3 7.51 -7.42 -2.43
N VAL A 4 7.46 -6.50 -3.39
CA VAL A 4 6.22 -6.11 -4.09
C VAL A 4 6.41 -6.14 -5.59
N GLU A 5 5.53 -6.87 -6.29
CA GLU A 5 5.34 -6.74 -7.74
C GLU A 5 4.21 -5.73 -8.01
N ARG A 6 4.43 -4.78 -8.93
CA ARG A 6 3.52 -3.65 -9.19
C ARG A 6 2.93 -3.70 -10.59
N HIS A 7 1.63 -3.45 -10.69
CA HIS A 7 0.89 -3.32 -11.95
C HIS A 7 0.02 -2.08 -11.94
N ILE A 8 -0.06 -1.37 -13.06
CA ILE A 8 -0.83 -0.12 -13.18
C ILE A 8 -2.10 -0.38 -13.97
N ILE A 9 -3.24 -0.02 -13.38
CA ILE A 9 -4.56 -0.05 -14.00
C ILE A 9 -4.99 1.38 -14.31
N LYS A 10 -5.00 1.72 -15.59
CA LYS A 10 -5.42 3.03 -16.12
C LYS A 10 -6.94 3.10 -16.27
N GLN A 11 -7.49 4.30 -16.41
CA GLN A 11 -8.95 4.55 -16.52
C GLN A 11 -9.62 3.81 -17.70
N ASN A 12 -8.89 3.61 -18.79
CA ASN A 12 -9.37 2.90 -19.97
C ASN A 12 -9.38 1.37 -19.81
N HIS A 13 -8.87 0.84 -18.69
CA HIS A 13 -8.87 -0.59 -18.44
C HIS A 13 -10.29 -1.08 -18.12
N LYS A 14 -10.70 -2.21 -18.70
CA LYS A 14 -12.06 -2.78 -18.56
C LYS A 14 -12.53 -2.95 -17.10
N CYS A 15 -11.61 -3.32 -16.19
CA CYS A 15 -11.92 -3.53 -14.77
C CYS A 15 -11.83 -2.25 -13.92
N PHE A 16 -11.50 -1.09 -14.50
CA PHE A 16 -11.27 0.14 -13.72
C PHE A 16 -12.53 0.55 -12.95
N ARG A 17 -13.70 0.52 -13.59
CA ARG A 17 -14.97 0.93 -12.96
C ARG A 17 -15.34 0.04 -11.76
N GLU A 18 -15.17 -1.27 -11.90
CA GLU A 18 -15.43 -2.25 -10.83
C GLU A 18 -14.49 -2.02 -9.63
N ILE A 19 -13.20 -1.84 -9.90
CA ILE A 19 -12.20 -1.52 -8.86
C ILE A 19 -12.53 -0.20 -8.18
N ASP A 20 -12.92 0.81 -8.95
CA ASP A 20 -13.26 2.13 -8.43
C ASP A 20 -14.47 2.10 -7.50
N GLN A 21 -15.51 1.38 -7.90
CA GLN A 21 -16.71 1.17 -7.10
C GLN A 21 -16.38 0.45 -5.79
N MET A 22 -15.61 -0.64 -5.85
CA MET A 22 -15.18 -1.37 -4.66
C MET A 22 -14.32 -0.52 -3.73
N SER A 23 -13.42 0.30 -4.29
CA SER A 23 -12.60 1.22 -3.53
C SER A 23 -13.43 2.35 -2.88
N PHE A 24 -14.52 2.76 -3.52
CA PHE A 24 -15.50 3.69 -2.95
C PHE A 24 -16.27 3.08 -1.78
N PHE A 25 -16.76 1.84 -1.91
CA PHE A 25 -17.43 1.11 -0.81
C PHE A 25 -16.48 0.90 0.38
N SER A 26 -15.24 0.50 0.11
CA SER A 26 -14.18 0.42 1.13
C SER A 26 -13.97 1.76 1.84
N LYS A 27 -14.03 2.88 1.11
CA LYS A 27 -13.95 4.21 1.71
C LYS A 27 -15.14 4.54 2.60
N ASN A 28 -16.36 4.16 2.24
CA ASN A 28 -17.51 4.38 3.12
C ASN A 28 -17.33 3.63 4.44
N LEU A 29 -17.05 2.33 4.37
CA LEU A 29 -16.85 1.51 5.56
C LEU A 29 -15.68 2.03 6.43
N PHE A 30 -14.58 2.45 5.80
CA PHE A 30 -13.46 3.09 6.48
C PHE A 30 -13.91 4.35 7.23
N ASN A 31 -14.68 5.24 6.59
CA ASN A 31 -15.18 6.45 7.22
C ASN A 31 -16.14 6.17 8.39
N CYS A 32 -17.00 5.15 8.27
CA CYS A 32 -17.89 4.71 9.35
C CYS A 32 -17.09 4.20 10.57
N ALA A 33 -16.06 3.38 10.35
CA ALA A 33 -15.18 2.93 11.41
C ALA A 33 -14.36 4.09 12.03
N VAL A 34 -13.82 4.99 11.22
CA VAL A 34 -13.13 6.20 11.71
C VAL A 34 -14.08 7.09 12.51
N TYR A 35 -15.35 7.18 12.13
CA TYR A 35 -16.36 7.92 12.89
C TYR A 35 -16.49 7.36 14.31
N LEU A 36 -16.67 6.04 14.46
CA LEU A 36 -16.76 5.40 15.78
C LEU A 36 -15.53 5.70 16.65
N CYS A 37 -14.33 5.56 16.09
CA CYS A 37 -13.09 5.84 16.81
C CYS A 37 -12.95 7.32 17.20
N ARG A 38 -13.38 8.25 16.33
CA ARG A 38 -13.34 9.69 16.64
C ARG A 38 -14.36 10.08 17.70
N GLN A 39 -15.57 9.52 17.66
CA GLN A 39 -16.57 9.76 18.71
C GLN A 39 -16.07 9.31 20.08
N ALA A 40 -15.47 8.12 20.16
CA ALA A 40 -14.83 7.66 21.38
C ALA A 40 -13.72 8.61 21.85
N PHE A 41 -12.83 9.04 20.94
CA PHE A 41 -11.77 9.99 21.25
C PHE A 41 -12.30 11.31 21.82
N PHE A 42 -13.32 11.92 21.19
CA PHE A 42 -13.88 13.19 21.64
C PHE A 42 -14.67 13.07 22.95
N SER A 43 -15.27 11.91 23.21
CA SER A 43 -15.94 11.61 24.47
C SER A 43 -14.98 11.11 25.57
N SER A 44 -13.67 11.21 25.36
CA SER A 44 -12.63 10.72 26.28
C SER A 44 -12.75 9.23 26.64
N GLN A 45 -13.31 8.43 25.73
CA GLN A 45 -13.41 6.99 25.85
C GLN A 45 -12.24 6.29 25.15
N PRO A 46 -11.90 5.05 25.56
CA PRO A 46 -10.93 4.24 24.83
C PRO A 46 -11.31 4.09 23.36
N ILE A 47 -10.31 4.18 22.46
CA ILE A 47 -10.54 3.93 21.03
C ILE A 47 -11.05 2.49 20.86
N PRO A 48 -12.17 2.26 20.15
CA PRO A 48 -12.70 0.93 19.93
C PRO A 48 -11.69 0.03 19.22
N THR A 49 -11.54 -1.18 19.75
CA THR A 49 -10.75 -2.25 19.14
C THR A 49 -11.36 -2.73 17.83
N PHE A 50 -10.57 -3.41 17.01
CA PHE A 50 -11.05 -4.13 15.82
C PHE A 50 -12.36 -4.91 16.06
N ASN A 51 -12.45 -5.69 17.15
CA ASN A 51 -13.63 -6.51 17.44
C ASN A 51 -14.86 -5.64 17.72
N GLN A 52 -14.69 -4.57 18.50
CA GLN A 52 -15.80 -3.64 18.80
C GLN A 52 -16.30 -2.95 17.52
N ILE A 53 -15.40 -2.45 16.68
CA ILE A 53 -15.75 -1.85 15.38
C ILE A 53 -16.53 -2.86 14.53
N TYR A 54 -16.05 -4.11 14.44
CA TYR A 54 -16.71 -5.17 13.70
C TYR A 54 -18.13 -5.42 14.22
N HIS A 55 -18.32 -5.59 15.52
CA HIS A 55 -19.64 -5.85 16.10
C HIS A 55 -20.62 -4.69 15.90
N SER A 56 -20.14 -3.44 15.92
CA SER A 56 -20.96 -2.26 15.64
C SER A 56 -21.37 -2.15 14.16
N LEU A 57 -20.52 -2.58 13.23
CA LEU A 57 -20.72 -2.31 11.80
C LEU A 57 -21.14 -3.54 10.96
N LYS A 58 -21.03 -4.77 11.47
CA LYS A 58 -21.27 -6.01 10.70
C LYS A 58 -22.65 -6.11 10.04
N ASN A 59 -23.66 -5.40 10.57
CA ASN A 59 -25.03 -5.45 10.06
C ASN A 59 -25.38 -4.25 9.15
N THR A 60 -24.47 -3.28 9.01
CA THR A 60 -24.66 -2.07 8.19
C THR A 60 -24.54 -2.37 6.70
N ASP A 61 -25.18 -1.52 5.89
CA ASP A 61 -25.11 -1.64 4.43
C ASP A 61 -23.69 -1.45 3.89
N ASP A 62 -22.90 -0.55 4.50
CA ASP A 62 -21.50 -0.34 4.11
C ASP A 62 -20.63 -1.58 4.35
N TYR A 63 -20.91 -2.38 5.38
CA TYR A 63 -20.22 -3.65 5.60
C TYR A 63 -20.64 -4.69 4.56
N LYS A 64 -21.96 -4.81 4.32
CA LYS A 64 -22.54 -5.77 3.37
C LYS A 64 -22.20 -5.46 1.91
N ALA A 65 -21.85 -4.21 1.60
CA ALA A 65 -21.39 -3.78 0.28
C ALA A 65 -19.99 -4.34 -0.10
N LEU A 66 -19.28 -4.97 0.84
CA LEU A 66 -17.98 -5.58 0.62
C LEU A 66 -17.99 -7.07 1.00
N PRO A 67 -17.15 -7.90 0.35
CA PRO A 67 -16.90 -9.25 0.84
C PRO A 67 -16.36 -9.20 2.27
N SER A 68 -16.88 -10.04 3.16
CA SER A 68 -16.56 -10.03 4.59
C SER A 68 -15.05 -10.00 4.89
N LYS A 69 -14.24 -10.74 4.12
CA LYS A 69 -12.77 -10.76 4.28
C LYS A 69 -12.14 -9.40 3.96
N VAL A 70 -12.62 -8.72 2.93
CA VAL A 70 -12.15 -7.38 2.52
C VAL A 70 -12.62 -6.35 3.54
N ALA A 71 -13.88 -6.42 3.99
CA ALA A 71 -14.44 -5.54 5.01
C ALA A 71 -13.67 -5.61 6.33
N GLN A 72 -13.33 -6.82 6.80
CA GLN A 72 -12.48 -7.00 7.98
C GLN A 72 -11.09 -6.39 7.79
N LEU A 73 -10.50 -6.49 6.60
CA LEU A 73 -9.21 -5.83 6.34
C LEU A 73 -9.31 -4.30 6.39
N VAL A 74 -10.45 -3.71 6.04
CA VAL A 74 -10.71 -2.27 6.25
C VAL A 74 -10.70 -1.91 7.73
N PHE A 75 -11.33 -2.71 8.60
CA PHE A 75 -11.26 -2.46 10.04
C PHE A 75 -9.84 -2.61 10.60
N LYS A 76 -9.04 -3.57 10.11
CA LYS A 76 -7.62 -3.67 10.46
C LYS A 76 -6.81 -2.45 10.02
N GLN A 77 -7.14 -1.86 8.87
CA GLN A 77 -6.52 -0.60 8.44
C GLN A 77 -6.82 0.52 9.44
N VAL A 78 -8.07 0.65 9.89
CA VAL A 78 -8.47 1.67 10.88
C VAL A 78 -7.80 1.43 12.24
N ASP A 79 -7.83 0.19 12.76
CA ASP A 79 -7.16 -0.18 14.02
C ASP A 79 -5.67 0.20 13.99
N LYS A 80 -4.97 -0.16 12.90
CA LYS A 80 -3.57 0.21 12.69
C LYS A 80 -3.37 1.72 12.65
N CYS A 81 -4.22 2.46 11.92
CA CYS A 81 -4.13 3.92 11.84
C CYS A 81 -4.25 4.59 13.21
N PHE A 82 -5.21 4.16 14.04
CA PHE A 82 -5.40 4.74 15.38
C PHE A 82 -4.30 4.32 16.36
N ARG A 83 -3.85 3.07 16.30
CA ARG A 83 -2.70 2.60 17.10
C ARG A 83 -1.45 3.41 16.80
N SER A 84 -1.11 3.56 15.52
CA SER A 84 0.04 4.38 15.11
C SER A 84 -0.11 5.84 15.52
N TYR A 85 -1.32 6.40 15.49
CA TYR A 85 -1.57 7.75 16.01
C TYR A 85 -1.32 7.83 17.52
N GLN A 86 -1.82 6.88 18.31
CA GLN A 86 -1.61 6.87 19.77
C GLN A 86 -0.13 6.71 20.13
N GLU A 87 0.59 5.82 19.45
CA GLU A 87 2.04 5.64 19.61
C GLU A 87 2.81 6.91 19.24
N ALA A 88 2.51 7.51 18.09
CA ALA A 88 3.14 8.75 17.67
C ALA A 88 2.85 9.89 18.65
N LYS A 89 1.62 10.00 19.16
CA LYS A 89 1.22 11.03 20.13
C LYS A 89 1.99 10.90 21.44
N LYS A 90 2.16 9.67 21.95
CA LYS A 90 2.97 9.38 23.15
C LYS A 90 4.44 9.75 22.91
N GLU A 91 5.01 9.33 21.79
CA GLU A 91 6.41 9.66 21.46
C GLU A 91 6.62 11.16 21.25
N TYR A 92 5.64 11.87 20.68
CA TYR A 92 5.68 13.32 20.57
C TYR A 92 5.67 14.02 21.93
N GLN A 93 4.91 13.52 22.91
CA GLN A 93 4.90 14.07 24.27
C GLN A 93 6.26 13.90 24.98
N LEU A 94 6.98 12.82 24.69
CA LEU A 94 8.30 12.53 25.26
C LEU A 94 9.43 13.26 24.51
N ASN A 95 9.36 13.26 23.18
CA ASN A 95 10.42 13.74 22.29
C ASN A 95 9.85 14.63 21.15
N PRO A 96 9.34 15.84 21.44
CA PRO A 96 8.73 16.70 20.41
C PRO A 96 9.64 16.99 19.21
N GLY A 97 10.96 17.14 19.46
CA GLY A 97 11.96 17.44 18.43
C GLY A 97 12.15 16.35 17.37
N LYS A 98 11.65 15.12 17.57
CA LYS A 98 11.65 14.06 16.55
C LYS A 98 10.58 14.26 15.47
N PHE A 99 9.68 15.23 15.65
CA PHE A 99 8.56 15.46 14.77
C PHE A 99 8.58 16.89 14.23
N LEU A 100 8.13 17.05 12.98
CA LEU A 100 7.91 18.38 12.38
C LEU A 100 6.67 19.09 12.95
N GLY A 101 5.91 18.42 13.81
CA GLY A 101 4.71 18.94 14.44
C GLY A 101 3.91 17.83 15.11
N GLU A 102 2.90 18.23 15.86
CA GLU A 102 2.08 17.32 16.63
C GLU A 102 1.32 16.30 15.74
N PRO A 103 1.39 14.98 16.07
CA PRO A 103 0.61 13.96 15.38
C PRO A 103 -0.88 14.27 15.41
N LYS A 104 -1.52 14.18 14.24
CA LYS A 104 -2.94 14.54 14.06
C LYS A 104 -3.81 13.29 14.04
N LEU A 105 -5.00 13.42 14.62
CA LEU A 105 -6.01 12.37 14.64
C LEU A 105 -6.36 11.92 13.20
N PRO A 106 -6.54 10.61 12.94
CA PRO A 106 -6.96 10.12 11.63
C PRO A 106 -8.23 10.82 11.12
N LYS A 107 -8.20 11.19 9.84
CA LYS A 107 -9.26 11.95 9.17
C LYS A 107 -10.14 11.06 8.32
N TYR A 108 -11.36 11.53 8.08
CA TYR A 108 -12.22 10.97 7.04
C TYR A 108 -11.60 11.17 5.67
N LYS A 109 -11.84 10.21 4.79
CA LYS A 109 -11.60 10.36 3.35
C LYS A 109 -12.75 11.18 2.73
N HIS A 110 -12.45 11.89 1.65
CA HIS A 110 -13.43 12.76 0.99
C HIS A 110 -14.73 12.02 0.61
N LYS A 111 -15.89 12.62 0.87
CA LYS A 111 -17.21 11.98 0.73
C LYS A 111 -17.45 11.40 -0.67
N GLN A 112 -17.24 12.20 -1.73
CA GLN A 112 -17.50 11.77 -3.13
C GLN A 112 -16.23 11.28 -3.84
N LYS A 113 -15.17 12.10 -3.85
CA LYS A 113 -13.89 11.82 -4.53
C LYS A 113 -12.96 10.84 -3.79
N GLY A 114 -13.24 10.50 -2.53
CA GLY A 114 -12.37 9.66 -1.73
C GLY A 114 -12.43 8.20 -2.14
N ARG A 115 -11.29 7.52 -2.05
CA ARG A 115 -11.10 6.09 -2.34
C ARG A 115 -10.24 5.46 -1.24
N ASN A 116 -10.47 4.18 -0.94
CA ASN A 116 -9.70 3.45 0.05
C ASN A 116 -8.98 2.25 -0.56
N ILE A 117 -7.89 1.85 0.08
CA ILE A 117 -7.10 0.69 -0.34
C ILE A 117 -7.95 -0.56 -0.16
N LEU A 118 -8.02 -1.38 -1.21
CA LEU A 118 -8.56 -2.73 -1.12
C LEU A 118 -7.42 -3.68 -0.81
N THR A 119 -7.62 -4.53 0.18
CA THR A 119 -6.63 -5.51 0.60
C THR A 119 -7.24 -6.90 0.51
N PHE A 120 -6.49 -7.83 -0.08
CA PHE A 120 -6.87 -9.22 -0.23
C PHE A 120 -5.74 -10.07 0.34
N ASN A 121 -6.00 -10.81 1.42
CA ASN A 121 -5.03 -11.78 1.93
C ASN A 121 -4.87 -12.97 0.95
N ASN A 122 -3.88 -13.82 1.17
CA ASN A 122 -3.63 -15.01 0.36
C ASN A 122 -4.86 -15.94 0.18
N GLN A 123 -5.82 -15.93 1.10
CA GLN A 123 -7.06 -16.71 1.01
C GLN A 123 -8.12 -16.07 0.11
N ALA A 124 -8.00 -14.76 -0.15
CA ALA A 124 -8.85 -13.98 -1.04
C ALA A 124 -8.20 -13.81 -2.43
N VAL A 125 -7.12 -14.54 -2.72
CA VAL A 125 -6.49 -14.60 -4.05
C VAL A 125 -6.66 -16.01 -4.61
N SER A 126 -7.08 -16.13 -5.87
CA SER A 126 -7.33 -17.42 -6.50
C SER A 126 -6.05 -18.24 -6.67
N LYS A 127 -5.89 -19.31 -5.88
CA LYS A 127 -4.77 -20.26 -6.01
C LYS A 127 -4.76 -20.96 -7.38
N LYS A 128 -5.94 -21.23 -7.95
CA LYS A 128 -6.07 -21.84 -9.29
C LYS A 128 -5.56 -20.91 -10.38
N ALA A 129 -5.89 -19.61 -10.29
CA ALA A 129 -5.38 -18.61 -11.22
C ALA A 129 -3.86 -18.42 -11.04
N LEU A 130 -3.37 -18.39 -9.80
CA LEU A 130 -1.95 -18.20 -9.51
C LEU A 130 -1.09 -19.33 -10.09
N LYS A 131 -1.55 -20.59 -10.02
CA LYS A 131 -0.89 -21.74 -10.70
C LYS A 131 -0.80 -21.58 -12.22
N LYS A 132 -1.67 -20.76 -12.82
CA LYS A 132 -1.66 -20.42 -14.26
C LYS A 132 -0.88 -19.12 -14.55
N GLY A 133 -0.15 -18.59 -13.56
CA GLY A 133 0.59 -17.33 -13.70
C GLY A 133 -0.29 -16.09 -13.67
N LEU A 134 -1.44 -16.14 -12.97
CA LEU A 134 -2.40 -15.03 -12.92
C LEU A 134 -2.74 -14.63 -11.47
N ILE A 135 -2.62 -13.35 -11.16
CA ILE A 135 -3.17 -12.74 -9.95
C ILE A 135 -4.65 -12.45 -10.22
N SER A 136 -5.52 -13.04 -9.42
CA SER A 136 -6.97 -12.80 -9.48
C SER A 136 -7.51 -12.70 -8.05
N PRO A 137 -7.70 -11.47 -7.54
CA PRO A 137 -8.36 -11.22 -6.27
C PRO A 137 -9.84 -11.63 -6.33
N SER A 138 -10.37 -12.16 -5.23
CA SER A 138 -11.76 -12.59 -5.12
C SER A 138 -12.71 -11.42 -5.39
N VAL A 139 -13.83 -11.69 -6.06
CA VAL A 139 -14.93 -10.74 -6.31
C VAL A 139 -14.59 -9.62 -7.31
N LEU A 140 -13.35 -9.54 -7.78
CA LEU A 140 -12.96 -8.67 -8.88
C LEU A 140 -12.76 -9.50 -10.15
N SER A 141 -13.20 -8.94 -11.27
CA SER A 141 -13.04 -9.53 -12.61
C SER A 141 -11.62 -9.39 -13.17
N ILE A 142 -10.71 -8.78 -12.40
CA ILE A 142 -9.35 -8.51 -12.83
C ILE A 142 -8.46 -9.75 -12.79
N SER A 143 -7.64 -9.89 -13.82
CA SER A 143 -6.62 -10.92 -13.93
C SER A 143 -5.32 -10.33 -14.48
N ILE A 144 -4.21 -10.55 -13.79
CA ILE A 144 -2.92 -9.94 -14.09
C ILE A 144 -1.85 -11.02 -14.23
N LYS A 145 -1.07 -10.98 -15.30
CA LYS A 145 0.04 -11.92 -15.48
C LYS A 145 1.13 -11.67 -14.44
N THR A 146 1.59 -12.75 -13.82
CA THR A 146 2.68 -12.73 -12.84
C THR A 146 3.56 -13.97 -12.99
N LYS A 147 4.82 -13.87 -12.56
CA LYS A 147 5.70 -15.03 -12.39
C LYS A 147 5.74 -15.52 -10.93
N LEU A 148 5.01 -14.87 -10.02
CA LEU A 148 4.97 -15.24 -8.62
C LEU A 148 4.21 -16.56 -8.43
N THR A 149 4.76 -17.44 -7.59
CA THR A 149 4.15 -18.72 -7.22
C THR A 149 3.47 -18.66 -5.85
N LYS A 150 3.89 -17.72 -4.99
CA LYS A 150 3.33 -17.47 -3.65
C LYS A 150 3.09 -15.97 -3.49
N ILE A 151 1.94 -15.64 -2.92
CA ILE A 151 1.53 -14.26 -2.61
C ILE A 151 0.98 -14.26 -1.18
N GLU A 152 1.42 -13.32 -0.37
CA GLU A 152 0.93 -13.11 0.99
C GLU A 152 -0.31 -12.21 1.00
N GLU A 153 -0.27 -11.15 0.21
CA GLU A 153 -1.32 -10.13 0.14
C GLU A 153 -1.32 -9.48 -1.25
N VAL A 154 -2.51 -9.13 -1.75
CA VAL A 154 -2.69 -8.22 -2.88
C VAL A 154 -3.33 -6.94 -2.37
N ARG A 155 -2.74 -5.79 -2.70
CA ARG A 155 -3.29 -4.47 -2.40
C ARG A 155 -3.64 -3.75 -3.68
N ILE A 156 -4.80 -3.11 -3.73
CA ILE A 156 -5.21 -2.23 -4.82
C ILE A 156 -5.28 -0.82 -4.26
N ILE A 157 -4.33 0.02 -4.68
CA ILE A 157 -4.07 1.34 -4.11
C ILE A 157 -4.54 2.41 -5.10
N PRO A 158 -5.52 3.26 -4.74
CA PRO A 158 -5.89 4.41 -5.56
C PRO A 158 -4.73 5.42 -5.60
N LYS A 159 -4.32 5.85 -6.80
CA LYS A 159 -3.29 6.89 -6.99
C LYS A 159 -3.60 7.70 -8.24
N ASN A 160 -3.87 9.01 -8.10
CA ASN A 160 -4.05 9.99 -9.19
C ASN A 160 -4.57 9.39 -10.52
N ASN A 161 -5.88 9.15 -10.61
CA ASN A 161 -6.56 8.61 -11.80
C ASN A 161 -6.16 7.19 -12.23
N VAL A 162 -5.30 6.49 -11.49
CA VAL A 162 -4.95 5.09 -11.72
C VAL A 162 -5.11 4.27 -10.44
N TYR A 163 -5.10 2.95 -10.58
CA TYR A 163 -4.94 2.02 -9.47
C TYR A 163 -3.61 1.28 -9.61
N ILE A 164 -2.87 1.18 -8.51
CA ILE A 164 -1.66 0.34 -8.44
C ILE A 164 -2.04 -0.95 -7.75
N ILE A 165 -1.81 -2.07 -8.41
CA ILE A 165 -1.96 -3.39 -7.84
C ILE A 165 -0.60 -3.86 -7.39
N GLU A 166 -0.49 -4.11 -6.09
CA GLU A 166 0.72 -4.58 -5.43
C GLU A 166 0.49 -6.02 -4.98
N ALA A 167 1.26 -6.96 -5.53
CA ALA A 167 1.35 -8.31 -4.99
C ALA A 167 2.54 -8.40 -4.04
N VAL A 168 2.26 -8.58 -2.76
CA VAL A 168 3.23 -8.74 -1.70
C VAL A 168 3.61 -10.21 -1.60
N TYR A 169 4.90 -10.51 -1.64
CA TYR A 169 5.41 -11.87 -1.56
C TYR A 169 6.69 -11.93 -0.73
N GLU A 170 6.94 -13.10 -0.14
CA GLU A 170 8.14 -13.35 0.62
C GLU A 170 9.26 -13.85 -0.32
N ARG A 171 10.44 -13.23 -0.22
CA ARG A 171 11.66 -13.70 -0.86
C ARG A 171 12.67 -14.05 0.23
N LYS A 172 13.18 -15.29 0.18
CA LYS A 172 14.32 -15.70 1.00
C LYS A 172 15.49 -14.77 0.71
N GLU A 173 16.05 -14.19 1.76
CA GLU A 173 17.27 -13.42 1.62
C GLU A 173 18.40 -14.36 1.23
N THR A 174 19.03 -14.06 0.11
CA THR A 174 20.28 -14.70 -0.27
C THR A 174 21.33 -14.17 0.69
N LYS A 175 22.04 -15.06 1.39
CA LYS A 175 23.19 -14.66 2.20
C LYS A 175 24.15 -13.93 1.26
N ARG A 176 24.40 -12.65 1.54
CA ARG A 176 25.42 -11.90 0.82
C ARG A 176 26.77 -12.37 1.32
N GLU A 177 27.63 -12.80 0.42
CA GLU A 177 29.04 -12.97 0.74
C GLU A 177 29.61 -11.57 0.98
N VAL A 178 30.03 -11.29 2.21
CA VAL A 178 30.78 -10.08 2.51
C VAL A 178 32.22 -10.36 2.12
N ASN A 179 32.71 -9.63 1.15
CA ASN A 179 34.10 -9.67 0.71
C ASN A 179 34.62 -8.23 0.53
N ASN A 180 35.89 -8.09 0.17
CA ASN A 180 36.54 -6.79 0.00
C ASN A 180 36.21 -6.13 -1.35
N ARG A 181 35.26 -6.66 -2.13
CA ARG A 181 34.85 -6.07 -3.40
C ARG A 181 33.78 -5.02 -3.14
N ILE A 182 34.07 -3.80 -3.55
CA ILE A 182 33.26 -2.61 -3.31
C ILE A 182 32.83 -2.08 -4.66
N VAL A 183 31.53 -1.78 -4.78
CA VAL A 183 30.98 -1.00 -5.89
C VAL A 183 30.53 0.35 -5.32
N ALA A 184 31.02 1.42 -5.90
CA ALA A 184 30.58 2.78 -5.63
C ALA A 184 29.57 3.20 -6.69
N ILE A 185 28.47 3.80 -6.26
CA ILE A 185 27.41 4.33 -7.13
C ILE A 185 27.21 5.78 -6.77
N ASP A 186 27.57 6.68 -7.69
CA ASP A 186 27.29 8.11 -7.59
C ASP A 186 26.05 8.46 -8.44
N ILE A 187 25.00 8.96 -7.81
CA ILE A 187 23.70 9.23 -8.45
C ILE A 187 23.62 10.70 -8.86
N GLY A 188 23.32 10.96 -10.13
CA GLY A 188 23.20 12.30 -10.69
C GLY A 188 21.98 12.49 -11.60
N LEU A 189 21.92 13.65 -12.28
CA LEU A 189 20.81 14.00 -13.17
C LEU A 189 21.09 13.66 -14.65
N ASN A 190 22.19 14.16 -15.20
CA ASN A 190 22.56 13.88 -16.60
C ASN A 190 23.10 12.45 -16.74
N ASN A 191 23.95 12.05 -15.79
CA ASN A 191 24.41 10.70 -15.56
C ASN A 191 23.61 10.19 -14.37
N LEU A 192 22.61 9.35 -14.61
CA LEU A 192 21.72 8.85 -13.55
C LEU A 192 22.52 8.12 -12.48
N ALA A 193 23.49 7.32 -12.92
CA ALA A 193 24.42 6.64 -12.04
C ALA A 193 25.77 6.52 -12.74
N THR A 194 26.84 6.91 -12.05
CA THR A 194 28.21 6.53 -12.39
C THR A 194 28.59 5.38 -11.48
N VAL A 195 28.98 4.25 -12.07
CA VAL A 195 29.28 3.03 -11.32
C VAL A 195 30.75 2.68 -11.50
N SER A 196 31.46 2.54 -10.39
CA SER A 196 32.87 2.13 -10.34
C SER A 196 33.07 1.05 -9.28
N SER A 197 34.19 0.35 -9.36
CA SER A 197 34.55 -0.70 -8.40
C SER A 197 36.05 -0.72 -8.16
N ASN A 198 36.47 -1.29 -7.02
CA ASN A 198 37.87 -1.61 -6.75
C ASN A 198 38.34 -2.92 -7.42
N CYS A 199 37.45 -3.63 -8.11
CA CYS A 199 37.78 -4.82 -8.88
C CYS A 199 38.46 -4.43 -10.21
N ILE A 200 39.62 -5.01 -10.49
CA ILE A 200 40.42 -4.73 -11.70
C ILE A 200 39.72 -5.11 -13.01
N ASP A 201 38.87 -6.14 -12.96
CA ASP A 201 38.10 -6.67 -14.08
C ASP A 201 36.76 -5.94 -14.29
N PHE A 202 36.43 -4.99 -13.42
CA PHE A 202 35.20 -4.21 -13.54
C PHE A 202 35.41 -3.02 -14.45
N GLN A 203 34.72 -3.00 -15.59
CA GLN A 203 34.67 -1.84 -16.47
C GLN A 203 33.70 -0.79 -15.90
N PRO A 204 34.16 0.41 -15.51
CA PRO A 204 33.27 1.46 -15.06
C PRO A 204 32.29 1.84 -16.17
N PHE A 205 31.04 2.12 -15.79
CA PHE A 205 30.00 2.48 -16.73
C PHE A 205 29.11 3.58 -16.18
N ILE A 206 28.43 4.25 -17.11
CA ILE A 206 27.51 5.34 -16.82
C ILE A 206 26.13 4.96 -17.32
N VAL A 207 25.13 5.15 -16.46
CA VAL A 207 23.72 5.05 -16.82
C VAL A 207 23.24 6.43 -17.24
N CYS A 208 22.79 6.58 -18.49
CA CYS A 208 22.29 7.86 -19.00
C CYS A 208 21.00 8.29 -18.29
N GLY A 209 20.98 9.49 -17.72
CA GLY A 209 19.80 10.07 -17.04
C GLY A 209 18.99 11.05 -17.89
N LYS A 210 19.45 11.37 -19.11
CA LYS A 210 18.83 12.39 -19.99
C LYS A 210 17.35 12.12 -20.27
N ALA A 211 16.95 10.85 -20.45
CA ALA A 211 15.55 10.49 -20.69
C ALA A 211 14.66 10.83 -19.48
N ILE A 212 15.11 10.48 -18.27
CA ILE A 212 14.38 10.80 -17.03
C ILE A 212 14.34 12.32 -16.82
N LYS A 213 15.45 13.01 -17.05
CA LYS A 213 15.53 14.48 -16.97
C LYS A 213 14.55 15.15 -17.93
N SER A 214 14.47 14.68 -19.18
CA SER A 214 13.52 15.20 -20.18
C SER A 214 12.07 14.95 -19.78
N CYS A 215 11.73 13.75 -19.27
CA CYS A 215 10.39 13.48 -18.74
C CYS A 215 10.02 14.41 -17.57
N ASN A 216 11.00 14.86 -16.79
CA ASN A 216 10.80 15.70 -15.61
C ASN A 216 10.97 17.21 -15.88
N GLN A 217 11.09 17.62 -17.15
CA GLN A 217 11.42 19.01 -17.53
C GLN A 217 10.38 20.06 -17.09
N PHE A 218 9.15 19.65 -16.81
CA PHE A 218 8.05 20.53 -16.39
C PHE A 218 7.79 20.50 -14.88
N TYR A 219 8.64 19.81 -14.11
CA TYR A 219 8.46 19.65 -12.67
C TYR A 219 9.22 20.71 -11.84
N ASN A 220 10.20 21.38 -12.45
CA ASN A 220 10.91 22.56 -11.94
C ASN A 220 10.64 23.75 -12.86
#